data_AF-A0A6N0HNA4-F1
#
_entry.id   AF-A0A6N0HNA4-F1
#
_cell.length_a   1.000
_cell.length_b   1.000
_cell.length_c   1.000
_cell.angle_alpha   90.00
_cell.angle_beta   90.00
_cell.angle_gamma   90.00
#
_symmetry.space_group_name_H-M   'P 1'
#
loop_
_entity.id
_entity.type
_entity.pdbx_description
1 polymer ?
#
loop_
_entity_poly.entity_id
_entity_poly.type
_entity_poly.pdbx_seq_one_letter_code
_entity_poly.pdbx_strand_id
1 'polypeptide(L)'
;MSNRINQLQQLIKDTNNLHINSEWLAHTGVIEYFPEELVITIKAGTKISDIQTQLAKHNQTLPFFIKTVDMSIGAAYAHGAQDLSDCVLGVKIIDGTGEYLNFGGQVMKNVAGYDVARLLVGSKGKLAVITQISFKVMPISYMTQLSAPIKRAITSQLHQQIEQKLKQVFDPRGIFN
;
A
#
# COMPACT_ATOMS: atom_id res chain seq x y z
N MET A 1 10.15 12.56 12.55
CA MET A 1 8.91 12.42 11.73
C MET A 1 9.01 13.38 10.56
N SER A 2 8.72 12.94 9.33
CA SER A 2 8.78 13.84 8.16
C SER A 2 7.68 14.91 8.28
N ASN A 3 8.02 16.19 8.08
CA ASN A 3 7.09 17.34 8.15
C ASN A 3 5.78 17.08 7.37
N ARG A 4 5.88 16.33 6.26
CA ARG A 4 4.75 15.92 5.43
C ARG A 4 3.71 15.03 6.12
N ILE A 5 4.10 14.11 7.00
CA ILE A 5 3.14 13.21 7.68
C ILE A 5 2.27 14.03 8.63
N ASN A 6 2.88 14.93 9.40
CA ASN A 6 2.15 15.81 10.31
C ASN A 6 1.18 16.72 9.55
N GLN A 7 1.59 17.26 8.40
CA GLN A 7 0.71 18.03 7.51
C GLN A 7 -0.50 17.22 7.05
N LEU A 8 -0.30 15.95 6.66
CA LEU A 8 -1.39 15.07 6.23
C LEU A 8 -2.34 14.75 7.39
N GLN A 9 -1.81 14.52 8.59
CA GLN A 9 -2.65 14.27 9.78
C GLN A 9 -3.51 15.49 10.13
N GLN A 10 -2.95 16.70 10.08
CA GLN A 10 -3.73 17.92 10.30
C GLN A 10 -4.79 18.11 9.22
N LEU A 11 -4.43 17.93 7.95
CA LEU A 11 -5.36 18.03 6.83
C LEU A 11 -6.58 17.10 7.00
N ILE A 12 -6.34 15.84 7.40
CA ILE A 12 -7.41 14.86 7.65
C ILE A 12 -8.26 15.28 8.85
N LYS A 13 -7.67 15.86 9.89
CA LYS A 13 -8.42 16.33 11.06
C LYS A 13 -9.33 17.51 10.74
N ASP A 14 -8.88 18.42 9.88
CA ASP A 14 -9.57 19.64 9.51
C ASP A 14 -10.64 19.43 8.44
N THR A 15 -10.49 18.41 7.60
CA THR A 15 -11.34 18.18 6.42
C THR A 15 -12.46 17.19 6.72
N ASN A 16 -13.63 17.39 6.11
CA ASN A 16 -14.80 16.49 6.24
C ASN A 16 -15.04 15.61 5.00
N ASN A 17 -14.41 15.92 3.87
CA ASN A 17 -14.49 15.13 2.64
C ASN A 17 -13.19 15.27 1.85
N LEU A 18 -12.53 14.15 1.57
CA LEU A 18 -11.16 14.12 1.13
C LEU A 18 -10.99 13.04 0.06
N HIS A 19 -10.78 13.46 -1.19
CA HIS A 19 -10.50 12.56 -2.31
C HIS A 19 -8.98 12.38 -2.50
N ILE A 20 -8.48 11.18 -2.21
CA ILE A 20 -7.04 10.88 -2.28
C ILE A 20 -6.57 10.90 -3.73
N ASN A 21 -5.80 11.92 -4.10
CA ASN A 21 -5.22 12.05 -5.43
C ASN A 21 -3.71 11.77 -5.43
N SER A 22 -3.13 11.74 -6.64
CA SER A 22 -1.70 11.52 -6.83
C SER A 22 -0.81 12.68 -6.37
N GLU A 23 -1.36 13.86 -6.05
CA GLU A 23 -0.58 15.01 -5.59
C GLU A 23 -0.21 14.87 -4.10
N TRP A 24 -0.96 14.08 -3.34
CA TRP A 24 -0.65 13.82 -1.93
C TRP A 24 0.53 12.86 -1.77
N LEU A 25 0.92 12.23 -2.88
CA LEU A 25 2.05 11.33 -3.05
C LEU A 25 3.42 12.04 -3.11
N ALA A 26 3.53 13.34 -2.83
CA ALA A 26 4.85 13.99 -2.69
C ALA A 26 5.76 13.35 -1.60
N HIS A 27 5.24 12.39 -0.85
CA HIS A 27 6.01 11.48 -0.01
C HIS A 27 6.66 10.36 -0.87
N THR A 28 7.79 10.68 -1.49
CA THR A 28 8.56 9.76 -2.35
C THR A 28 9.91 9.38 -1.73
N GLY A 29 10.43 8.23 -2.14
CA GLY A 29 11.76 7.74 -1.79
C GLY A 29 11.77 6.39 -1.07
N VAL A 30 12.91 5.72 -1.14
CA VAL A 30 13.21 4.50 -0.38
C VAL A 30 13.51 4.89 1.06
N ILE A 31 12.96 4.15 2.02
CA ILE A 31 13.21 4.35 3.45
C ILE A 31 14.31 3.39 3.88
N GLU A 32 14.09 2.10 3.62
CA GLU A 32 14.99 1.01 3.99
C GLU A 32 14.98 -0.02 2.87
N TYR A 33 16.13 -0.61 2.62
CA TYR A 33 16.29 -1.66 1.63
C TYR A 33 17.36 -2.62 2.11
N PHE A 34 16.98 -3.88 2.30
CA PHE A 34 17.83 -4.97 2.74
C PHE A 34 17.85 -6.03 1.63
N PRO A 35 18.80 -5.94 0.66
CA PRO A 35 18.86 -6.86 -0.47
C PRO A 35 19.02 -8.31 -0.02
N GLU A 36 19.85 -8.57 0.99
CA GLU A 36 20.08 -9.89 1.59
C GLU A 36 18.85 -10.49 2.27
N GLU A 37 17.98 -9.65 2.83
CA GLU A 37 16.73 -10.10 3.47
C GLU A 37 15.56 -10.16 2.48
N LEU A 38 15.77 -9.71 1.23
CA LEU A 38 14.75 -9.61 0.21
C LEU A 38 13.57 -8.71 0.65
N VAL A 39 13.86 -7.63 1.38
CA VAL A 39 12.84 -6.68 1.86
C VAL A 39 13.17 -5.26 1.43
N ILE A 40 12.15 -4.54 0.98
CA ILE A 40 12.25 -3.10 0.74
C ILE A 40 11.05 -2.37 1.36
N THR A 41 11.34 -1.24 2.00
CA THR A 41 10.36 -0.32 2.56
C THR A 41 10.48 1.03 1.87
N ILE A 42 9.37 1.46 1.29
CA ILE A 42 9.32 2.66 0.47
C ILE A 42 8.12 3.51 0.80
N LYS A 43 8.22 4.79 0.46
CA LYS A 43 7.09 5.72 0.62
C LYS A 43 6.11 5.53 -0.52
N ALA A 44 4.82 5.67 -0.22
CA ALA A 44 3.70 5.35 -1.10
C ALA A 44 3.73 6.12 -2.43
N GLY A 45 4.37 7.29 -2.47
CA GLY A 45 4.46 8.08 -3.70
C GLY A 45 5.58 7.71 -4.65
N THR A 46 6.47 6.80 -4.26
CA THR A 46 7.60 6.38 -5.10
C THR A 46 7.09 5.73 -6.38
N LYS A 47 7.63 6.14 -7.53
CA LYS A 47 7.28 5.56 -8.84
C LYS A 47 7.81 4.15 -8.96
N ILE A 48 7.09 3.31 -9.69
CA ILE A 48 7.51 1.92 -9.92
C ILE A 48 8.80 1.84 -10.75
N SER A 49 8.99 2.75 -11.70
CA SER A 49 10.24 2.88 -12.48
C SER A 49 11.47 3.10 -11.59
N ASP A 50 11.35 4.00 -10.61
CA ASP A 50 12.44 4.31 -9.67
C ASP A 50 12.78 3.09 -8.80
N ILE A 51 11.76 2.37 -8.34
CA ILE A 51 11.92 1.14 -7.54
C ILE A 51 12.62 0.06 -8.37
N GLN A 52 12.15 -0.20 -9.59
CA GLN A 52 12.75 -1.20 -10.47
C GLN A 52 14.22 -0.87 -10.79
N THR A 53 14.52 0.41 -11.02
CA THR A 53 15.89 0.87 -11.24
C THR A 53 16.79 0.61 -10.03
N GLN A 54 16.26 0.80 -8.81
CA GLN A 54 17.00 0.52 -7.59
C GLN A 54 17.22 -0.98 -7.37
N LEU A 55 16.21 -1.82 -7.63
CA LEU A 55 16.29 -3.27 -7.47
C LEU A 55 17.19 -3.93 -8.52
N ALA A 56 17.23 -3.39 -9.74
CA ALA A 56 18.08 -3.88 -10.83
C ALA A 56 19.57 -3.87 -10.45
N LYS A 57 20.01 -2.92 -9.61
CA LYS A 57 21.40 -2.85 -9.11
C LYS A 57 21.83 -4.10 -8.33
N HIS A 58 20.86 -4.84 -7.76
CA HIS A 58 21.08 -6.05 -6.99
C HIS A 58 20.53 -7.31 -7.68
N ASN A 59 20.23 -7.24 -8.99
CA ASN A 59 19.59 -8.32 -9.75
C ASN A 59 18.25 -8.78 -9.14
N GLN A 60 17.51 -7.84 -8.57
CA GLN A 60 16.21 -8.06 -7.93
C GLN A 60 15.10 -7.34 -8.67
N THR A 61 13.87 -7.74 -8.37
CA THR A 61 12.66 -7.27 -9.04
C THR A 61 11.43 -7.46 -8.15
N LEU A 62 10.33 -6.82 -8.55
CA LEU A 62 9.05 -6.86 -7.86
C LEU A 62 8.29 -8.15 -8.22
N PRO A 63 7.90 -8.98 -7.23
CA PRO A 63 7.28 -10.28 -7.48
C PRO A 63 5.77 -10.23 -7.76
N PHE A 64 5.25 -9.09 -8.21
CA PHE A 64 3.82 -8.88 -8.45
C PHE A 64 3.57 -8.09 -9.73
N PHE A 65 2.38 -8.23 -10.30
CA PHE A 65 2.09 -7.70 -11.63
C PHE A 65 1.99 -6.18 -11.62
N ILE A 66 2.71 -5.52 -12.53
CA ILE A 66 2.67 -4.05 -12.69
C ILE A 66 2.09 -3.73 -14.06
N LYS A 67 0.97 -2.99 -14.07
CA LYS A 67 0.34 -2.54 -15.32
C LYS A 67 1.07 -1.35 -15.96
N THR A 68 1.46 -0.37 -15.15
CA THR A 68 2.00 0.91 -15.61
C THR A 68 3.18 1.30 -14.73
N VAL A 69 4.34 1.50 -15.36
CA VAL A 69 5.62 1.72 -14.66
C VAL A 69 5.73 3.14 -14.08
N ASP A 70 5.05 4.11 -14.68
CA ASP A 70 5.00 5.49 -14.20
C ASP A 70 4.05 5.72 -13.02
N MET A 71 3.27 4.69 -12.66
CA MET A 71 2.36 4.77 -11.52
C MET A 71 3.14 4.71 -10.20
N SER A 72 2.61 5.33 -9.15
CA SER A 72 3.16 5.19 -7.80
C SER A 72 2.85 3.81 -7.22
N ILE A 73 3.71 3.33 -6.33
CA ILE A 73 3.46 2.07 -5.62
C ILE A 73 2.18 2.13 -4.77
N GLY A 74 1.88 3.28 -4.16
CA GLY A 74 0.67 3.49 -3.37
C GLY A 74 -0.59 3.34 -4.22
N ALA A 75 -0.56 3.84 -5.45
CA ALA A 75 -1.65 3.62 -6.39
C ALA A 75 -1.73 2.15 -6.85
N ALA A 76 -0.61 1.46 -7.09
CA ALA A 76 -0.62 0.03 -7.40
C ALA A 76 -1.26 -0.80 -6.27
N TYR A 77 -0.90 -0.47 -5.03
CA TYR A 77 -1.44 -1.08 -3.82
C TYR A 77 -2.93 -0.80 -3.67
N ALA A 78 -3.35 0.46 -3.82
CA ALA A 78 -4.76 0.86 -3.69
C ALA A 78 -5.65 0.24 -4.78
N HIS A 79 -5.14 0.03 -5.99
CA HIS A 79 -5.88 -0.64 -7.07
C HIS A 79 -5.90 -2.17 -6.96
N GLY A 80 -5.04 -2.75 -6.12
CA GLY A 80 -4.96 -4.20 -5.94
C GLY A 80 -4.32 -4.91 -7.13
N ALA A 81 -3.05 -4.62 -7.39
CA ALA A 81 -2.26 -5.37 -8.36
C ALA A 81 -2.23 -6.88 -8.04
N GLN A 82 -2.16 -7.73 -9.08
CA GLN A 82 -2.13 -9.18 -8.89
C GLN A 82 -0.89 -9.60 -8.12
N ASP A 83 -1.06 -10.52 -7.16
CA ASP A 83 -0.03 -11.08 -6.27
C ASP A 83 0.62 -10.05 -5.32
N LEU A 84 0.24 -8.77 -5.40
CA LEU A 84 0.78 -7.72 -4.53
C LEU A 84 0.41 -7.97 -3.06
N SER A 85 -0.81 -8.44 -2.80
CA SER A 85 -1.30 -8.79 -1.46
C SER A 85 -0.40 -9.78 -0.72
N ASP A 86 0.23 -10.68 -1.46
CA ASP A 86 1.03 -11.78 -0.89
C ASP A 86 2.50 -11.38 -0.73
N CYS A 87 2.85 -10.20 -1.25
CA CYS A 87 4.18 -9.63 -1.20
C CYS A 87 4.30 -8.54 -0.14
N VAL A 88 3.18 -7.95 0.30
CA VAL A 88 3.15 -6.94 1.35
C VAL A 88 3.48 -7.58 2.70
N LEU A 89 4.44 -6.98 3.41
CA LEU A 89 4.86 -7.40 4.75
C LEU A 89 4.32 -6.44 5.83
N GLY A 90 4.19 -5.16 5.48
CA GLY A 90 3.67 -4.15 6.38
C GLY A 90 3.34 -2.84 5.68
N VAL A 91 2.55 -2.02 6.35
CA VAL A 91 2.07 -0.73 5.85
C VAL A 91 1.95 0.26 6.99
N LYS A 92 2.24 1.53 6.71
CA LYS A 92 1.88 2.64 7.59
C LYS A 92 0.82 3.51 6.95
N ILE A 93 -0.20 3.82 7.72
CA ILE A 93 -1.40 4.51 7.23
C ILE A 93 -1.76 5.68 8.13
N ILE A 94 -2.57 6.58 7.59
CA ILE A 94 -3.33 7.54 8.36
C ILE A 94 -4.81 7.19 8.17
N ASP A 95 -5.51 6.95 9.27
CA ASP A 95 -6.92 6.62 9.29
C ASP A 95 -7.79 7.89 9.15
N GLY A 96 -9.12 7.75 9.17
CA GLY A 96 -10.06 8.87 9.10
C GLY A 96 -10.12 9.70 10.39
N THR A 97 -9.45 9.29 11.47
CA THR A 97 -9.31 10.12 12.68
C THR A 97 -8.06 11.01 12.63
N GLY A 98 -7.16 10.74 11.68
CA GLY A 98 -5.87 11.41 11.53
C GLY A 98 -4.77 10.80 12.40
N GLU A 99 -4.98 9.60 12.92
CA GLU A 99 -3.98 8.83 13.67
C GLU A 99 -3.01 8.11 12.73
N TYR A 100 -1.74 8.07 13.12
CA TYR A 100 -0.71 7.40 12.35
C TYR A 100 -0.51 5.97 12.85
N LEU A 101 -0.99 5.01 12.06
CA LEU A 101 -1.05 3.60 12.44
C LEU A 101 -0.02 2.78 11.65
N ASN A 102 0.52 1.75 12.30
CA ASN A 102 1.46 0.80 11.70
C ASN A 102 0.88 -0.61 11.77
N PHE A 103 0.87 -1.31 10.64
CA PHE A 103 0.38 -2.66 10.53
C PHE A 103 1.42 -3.57 9.86
N GLY A 104 1.60 -4.77 10.41
CA GLY A 104 2.62 -5.70 9.96
C GLY A 104 4.03 -5.27 10.34
N GLY A 105 5.02 -5.76 9.61
CA GLY A 105 6.44 -5.47 9.86
C GLY A 105 7.32 -6.06 8.77
N GLN A 106 8.63 -5.82 8.83
CA GLN A 106 9.62 -6.38 7.90
C GLN A 106 9.94 -7.85 8.21
N VAL A 107 8.92 -8.65 8.47
CA VAL A 107 9.07 -10.07 8.84
C VAL A 107 8.35 -10.94 7.83
N MET A 108 9.02 -12.01 7.38
CA MET A 108 8.42 -12.96 6.43
C MET A 108 7.27 -13.77 7.03
N LYS A 109 7.26 -13.92 8.36
CA LYS A 109 6.21 -14.63 9.09
C LYS A 109 5.60 -13.70 10.13
N ASN A 110 4.35 -13.30 9.90
CA ASN A 110 3.55 -12.59 10.88
C ASN A 110 2.41 -13.50 11.35
N VAL A 111 2.41 -13.86 12.64
CA VAL A 111 1.42 -14.80 13.24
C VAL A 111 0.46 -14.07 14.19
N ALA A 112 0.68 -12.78 14.44
CA ALA A 112 -0.06 -12.04 15.45
C ALA A 112 -1.17 -11.18 14.82
N GLY A 113 -2.41 -11.42 15.25
CA GLY A 113 -3.55 -10.58 14.92
C GLY A 113 -4.02 -10.70 13.47
N TYR A 114 -4.77 -9.69 13.03
CA TYR A 114 -5.32 -9.61 11.67
C TYR A 114 -4.32 -8.96 10.71
N ASP A 115 -4.23 -9.51 9.51
CA ASP A 115 -3.39 -8.96 8.44
C ASP A 115 -4.07 -7.76 7.75
N VAL A 116 -4.03 -6.63 8.43
CA VAL A 116 -4.55 -5.35 7.91
C VAL A 116 -3.75 -4.89 6.68
N ALA A 117 -2.46 -5.20 6.63
CA ALA A 117 -1.59 -4.82 5.52
C ALA A 117 -2.01 -5.52 4.22
N ARG A 118 -2.49 -6.76 4.29
CA ARG A 118 -3.07 -7.44 3.13
C ARG A 118 -4.51 -6.99 2.84
N LEU A 119 -5.30 -6.73 3.88
CA LEU A 119 -6.69 -6.29 3.75
C LEU A 119 -6.84 -4.95 3.00
N LEU A 120 -5.91 -4.02 3.21
CA LEU A 120 -5.98 -2.69 2.60
C LEU A 120 -5.60 -2.67 1.11
N VAL A 121 -5.05 -3.76 0.57
CA VAL A 121 -4.77 -3.91 -0.86
C VAL A 121 -6.08 -3.92 -1.63
N GLY A 122 -6.19 -3.04 -2.63
CA GLY A 122 -7.45 -2.90 -3.38
C GLY A 122 -8.51 -2.00 -2.71
N SER A 123 -8.20 -1.35 -1.58
CA SER A 123 -9.13 -0.45 -0.87
C SER A 123 -9.47 0.83 -1.63
N LYS A 124 -8.75 1.15 -2.71
CA LYS A 124 -8.91 2.36 -3.54
C LYS A 124 -8.87 3.68 -2.74
N GLY A 125 -8.23 3.67 -1.56
CA GLY A 125 -8.16 4.84 -0.69
C GLY A 125 -9.43 5.14 0.12
N LYS A 126 -10.43 4.26 0.11
CA LYS A 126 -11.71 4.47 0.82
C LYS A 126 -11.65 4.25 2.34
N LEU A 127 -10.60 3.56 2.80
CA LEU A 127 -10.45 3.15 4.19
C LEU A 127 -9.39 3.98 4.91
N ALA A 128 -8.24 4.22 4.27
CA ALA A 128 -7.15 4.95 4.88
C ALA A 128 -6.19 5.51 3.81
N VAL A 129 -5.40 6.51 4.21
CA VAL A 129 -4.29 7.05 3.41
C VAL A 129 -3.04 6.21 3.66
N ILE A 130 -2.48 5.62 2.61
CA ILE A 130 -1.25 4.84 2.70
C ILE A 130 -0.03 5.78 2.59
N THR A 131 0.90 5.67 3.53
CA THR A 131 2.10 6.52 3.58
C THR A 131 3.38 5.75 3.25
N GLN A 132 3.52 4.53 3.75
CA GLN A 132 4.70 3.69 3.60
C GLN A 132 4.26 2.25 3.40
N ILE A 133 4.97 1.52 2.54
CA ILE A 133 4.69 0.12 2.24
C ILE A 133 6.01 -0.64 2.32
N SER A 134 5.99 -1.77 3.01
CA SER A 134 7.08 -2.74 3.03
C SER A 134 6.62 -3.98 2.28
N PHE A 135 7.41 -4.44 1.32
CA PHE A 135 7.13 -5.66 0.59
C PHE A 135 8.41 -6.45 0.33
N LYS A 136 8.23 -7.74 0.11
CA LYS A 136 9.30 -8.64 -0.31
C LYS A 136 9.68 -8.39 -1.77
N VAL A 137 10.95 -8.54 -2.07
CA VAL A 137 11.50 -8.52 -3.43
C VAL A 137 12.03 -9.90 -3.78
N MET A 138 12.28 -10.17 -5.06
CA MET A 138 12.80 -11.48 -5.49
C MET A 138 13.97 -11.29 -6.45
N PRO A 139 14.95 -12.21 -6.48
CA PRO A 139 15.96 -12.20 -7.52
C PRO A 139 15.32 -12.48 -8.89
N ILE A 140 15.82 -11.81 -9.93
CA ILE A 140 15.27 -11.89 -11.30
C ILE A 140 15.24 -13.34 -11.83
N SER A 141 16.21 -14.17 -11.44
CA SER A 141 16.31 -15.58 -11.85
C SER A 141 15.13 -16.45 -11.39
N TYR A 142 14.42 -16.05 -10.34
CA TYR A 142 13.28 -16.80 -9.79
C TYR A 142 11.93 -16.30 -10.32
N MET A 143 11.91 -15.25 -11.15
CA MET A 143 10.67 -14.70 -11.66
C MET A 143 10.10 -15.54 -12.79
N THR A 144 8.84 -15.94 -12.63
CA THR A 144 8.01 -16.48 -13.70
C THR A 144 7.20 -15.36 -14.34
N GLN A 145 6.64 -15.64 -15.52
CA GLN A 145 5.83 -14.67 -16.25
C GLN A 145 4.56 -14.35 -15.46
N LEU A 146 4.46 -13.10 -15.00
CA LEU A 146 3.27 -12.60 -14.31
C LEU A 146 2.18 -12.29 -15.33
N SER A 147 0.95 -12.73 -15.03
CA SER A 147 -0.23 -12.46 -15.85
C SER A 147 -1.02 -11.28 -15.28
N ALA A 148 -1.85 -10.66 -16.13
CA ALA A 148 -2.75 -9.60 -15.69
C ALA A 148 -3.91 -10.17 -14.84
N PRO A 149 -4.41 -9.42 -13.84
CA PRO A 149 -5.49 -9.88 -12.98
C PRO A 149 -6.78 -10.09 -13.78
N ILE A 150 -7.40 -11.25 -13.54
CA ILE A 150 -8.78 -11.51 -13.98
C ILE A 150 -9.71 -10.82 -12.99
N LYS A 151 -10.22 -9.64 -13.36
CA LYS A 151 -11.22 -8.93 -12.54
C LYS A 151 -12.51 -9.75 -12.47
N ARG A 152 -12.87 -10.19 -11.26
CA ARG A 152 -14.18 -10.77 -10.98
C ARG A 152 -15.03 -9.73 -10.27
N ALA A 153 -16.19 -9.41 -10.83
CA ALA A 153 -17.19 -8.62 -10.12
C ALA A 153 -17.86 -9.52 -9.09
N ILE A 154 -17.55 -9.30 -7.80
CA ILE A 154 -18.22 -9.97 -6.70
C ILE A 154 -19.29 -9.01 -6.17
N THR A 155 -20.55 -9.25 -6.51
CA THR A 155 -21.68 -8.51 -5.94
C THR A 155 -22.32 -9.38 -4.87
N SER A 156 -21.85 -9.24 -3.63
CA SER A 156 -22.41 -9.94 -2.48
C SER A 156 -22.86 -8.92 -1.44
N GLN A 157 -24.08 -9.10 -0.91
CA GLN A 157 -24.61 -8.27 0.18
C GLN A 157 -23.71 -8.37 1.43
N LEU A 158 -23.17 -9.56 1.71
CA LEU A 158 -22.23 -9.75 2.81
C LEU A 158 -20.94 -8.95 2.60
N HIS A 159 -20.43 -8.91 1.37
CA HIS A 159 -19.24 -8.11 1.04
C HIS A 159 -19.48 -6.62 1.29
N GLN A 160 -20.64 -6.11 0.88
CA GLN A 160 -21.03 -4.71 1.14
C GLN A 160 -21.16 -4.42 2.63
N GLN A 161 -21.75 -5.34 3.41
CA GLN A 161 -21.84 -5.20 4.87
C GLN A 161 -20.47 -5.19 5.54
N ILE A 162 -19.54 -6.03 5.08
CA ILE A 162 -18.16 -6.06 5.58
C ILE A 162 -17.44 -4.75 5.23
N GLU A 163 -17.56 -4.27 3.98
CA GLU A 163 -16.97 -2.98 3.56
C GLU A 163 -17.50 -1.82 4.42
N GLN A 164 -18.81 -1.78 4.69
CA GLN A 164 -19.42 -0.77 5.56
C GLN A 164 -18.87 -0.83 7.00
N LYS A 165 -18.76 -2.03 7.59
CA LYS A 165 -18.20 -2.20 8.94
C LYS A 165 -16.73 -1.80 8.99
N LEU A 166 -15.93 -2.16 7.99
CA LEU A 166 -14.54 -1.74 7.89
C LEU A 166 -14.43 -0.23 7.76
N LYS A 167 -15.31 0.40 6.96
CA LYS A 167 -15.36 1.85 6.83
C LYS A 167 -15.67 2.53 8.16
N GLN A 168 -16.60 2.01 8.96
CA GLN A 168 -16.88 2.54 10.30
C GLN A 168 -15.67 2.46 11.24
N VAL A 169 -14.82 1.45 11.09
CA VAL A 169 -13.63 1.27 11.93
C VAL A 169 -12.49 2.19 11.49
N PHE A 170 -12.14 2.20 10.20
CA PHE A 170 -11.00 2.97 9.69
C PHE A 170 -11.33 4.44 9.41
N ASP A 171 -12.59 4.75 9.13
CA ASP A 171 -13.05 6.09 8.79
C ASP A 171 -14.40 6.39 9.46
N PRO A 172 -14.44 6.47 10.80
CA PRO A 172 -15.68 6.76 11.54
C PRO A 172 -16.26 8.12 11.21
N ARG A 173 -15.44 9.04 10.70
CA ARG A 173 -15.83 10.40 10.28
C ARG A 173 -16.35 10.47 8.84
N GLY A 174 -16.19 9.40 8.04
CA GLY A 174 -16.64 9.36 6.65
C GLY A 174 -15.89 10.31 5.72
N ILE A 175 -14.61 10.57 6.00
CA ILE A 175 -13.77 11.53 5.29
C ILE A 175 -13.38 11.03 3.90
N PHE A 176 -13.14 9.73 3.74
CA PHE A 176 -12.66 9.17 2.47
C PHE A 176 -13.83 8.76 1.58
N ASN A 177 -13.88 9.26 0.34
CA ASN A 177 -14.93 8.95 -0.65
C ASN A 177 -14.38 8.30 -1.92
#